data_AF-A0A183HVB2-F1
#
_entry.id   AF-A0A183HVB2-F1
#
_cell.length_a   1.000
_cell.length_b   1.000
_cell.length_c   1.000
_cell.angle_alpha   90.00
_cell.angle_beta   90.00
_cell.angle_gamma   90.00
#
_symmetry.space_group_name_H-M   'P 1'
#
loop_
_entity.id
_entity.type
_entity.pdbx_description
1 polymer ?
#
loop_
_entity_poly.entity_id
_entity_poly.type
_entity_poly.pdbx_seq_one_letter_code
_entity_poly.pdbx_strand_id
1 'polypeptide(L)'
;LQPLVIRVSNVLGESVGPLSVILDAATHIASKEIAIVRQPLKEVASDKTNTLYEVSVKNAKQHGFYNLALTAGSQDKRLVGTNGASLMMRILVKVRIEDIAVAVFDRELLKPSSSISVKQNAKIGKILEADIHNKMEIRFKVKEAKTDEAVLVHQAFVIFIHSKTRQEIVFVATPDHNRNYVFDVV
;
A
#
# COMPACT_ATOMS: atom_id res chain seq x y z
N LEU A 1 11.20 6.65 7.92
CA LEU A 1 10.89 7.03 6.53
C LEU A 1 12.09 7.81 6.02
N GLN A 2 12.60 7.47 4.84
CA GLN A 2 13.64 8.24 4.17
C GLN A 2 13.08 9.63 3.82
N PRO A 3 13.87 10.70 3.92
CA PRO A 3 13.41 12.03 3.50
C PRO A 3 13.05 12.02 2.01
N LEU A 4 11.99 12.74 1.66
CA LEU A 4 11.62 13.00 0.28
C LEU A 4 12.53 14.11 -0.24
N VAL A 5 13.18 13.87 -1.38
CA VAL A 5 14.02 14.85 -2.07
C VAL A 5 13.28 15.37 -3.30
N ILE A 6 13.16 16.68 -3.40
CA ILE A 6 12.46 17.40 -4.47
C ILE A 6 13.47 18.31 -5.13
N ARG A 7 13.50 18.30 -6.46
CA ARG A 7 14.32 19.21 -7.25
C ARG A 7 13.48 20.40 -7.71
N VAL A 8 13.97 21.60 -7.46
CA VAL A 8 13.41 22.86 -7.95
C VAL A 8 14.45 23.53 -8.83
N SER A 9 14.15 23.70 -10.11
CA SER A 9 15.08 24.21 -11.11
C SER A 9 14.34 24.94 -12.23
N ASN A 10 15.08 25.64 -13.08
CA ASN A 10 14.56 26.09 -14.36
C ASN A 10 14.34 24.90 -15.32
N VAL A 11 13.80 25.18 -16.51
CA VAL A 11 13.54 24.17 -17.56
C VAL A 11 14.80 23.50 -18.10
N LEU A 12 15.97 24.12 -17.89
CA LEU A 12 17.29 23.58 -18.27
C LEU A 12 17.92 22.74 -17.16
N GLY A 13 17.28 22.65 -15.98
CA GLY A 13 17.79 21.92 -14.83
C GLY A 13 18.75 22.70 -13.93
N GLU A 14 18.86 24.02 -14.13
CA GLU A 14 19.76 24.90 -13.39
C GLU A 14 19.06 25.58 -12.21
N SER A 15 19.85 26.06 -11.25
CA SER A 15 19.33 26.84 -10.12
C SER A 15 18.74 28.17 -10.58
N VAL A 16 17.62 28.56 -9.95
CA VAL A 16 16.95 29.85 -10.16
C VAL A 16 17.30 30.87 -9.06
N GLY A 17 18.37 30.61 -8.30
CA GLY A 17 18.78 31.41 -7.16
C GLY A 17 18.12 30.97 -5.84
N PRO A 18 18.25 31.79 -4.78
CA PRO A 18 17.74 31.44 -3.45
C PRO A 18 16.21 31.31 -3.44
N LEU A 19 15.71 30.16 -2.98
CA LEU A 19 14.28 29.87 -2.87
C LEU A 19 13.91 29.43 -1.45
N SER A 20 12.72 29.85 -1.02
CA SER A 20 12.05 29.29 0.16
C SER A 20 11.01 28.28 -0.29
N VAL A 21 11.34 26.99 -0.21
CA VAL A 21 10.44 25.92 -0.63
C VAL A 21 9.64 25.42 0.57
N ILE A 22 8.31 25.40 0.43
CA ILE A 22 7.35 25.03 1.46
C ILE A 22 6.44 23.93 0.92
N LEU A 23 6.28 22.86 1.70
CA LEU A 23 5.21 21.89 1.55
C LEU A 23 3.96 22.46 2.22
N ASP A 24 3.05 23.01 1.43
CA ASP A 24 1.81 23.65 1.90
C ASP A 24 0.90 22.63 2.58
N ALA A 25 0.72 21.47 1.93
CA ALA A 25 -0.07 20.39 2.48
C ALA A 25 0.38 19.03 1.94
N ALA A 26 0.32 18.00 2.78
CA ALA A 26 0.33 16.60 2.36
C ALA A 26 -1.01 15.97 2.70
N THR A 27 -1.83 15.68 1.69
CA THR A 27 -3.21 15.18 1.88
C THR A 27 -3.30 13.73 1.43
N HIS A 28 -3.77 12.84 2.30
CA HIS A 28 -4.04 11.46 1.94
C HIS A 28 -5.25 11.39 1.01
N ILE A 29 -5.09 10.77 -0.16
CA ILE A 29 -6.07 10.87 -1.25
C ILE A 29 -7.37 10.13 -0.89
N ALA A 30 -7.27 8.99 -0.20
CA ALA A 30 -8.42 8.15 0.12
C ALA A 30 -9.23 8.69 1.31
N SER A 31 -8.57 9.06 2.42
CA SER A 31 -9.24 9.56 3.62
C SER A 31 -9.50 11.07 3.61
N LYS A 32 -8.88 11.81 2.69
CA LYS A 32 -8.85 13.29 2.65
C LYS A 32 -8.20 13.92 3.89
N GLU A 33 -7.54 13.13 4.73
CA GLU A 33 -6.83 13.62 5.90
C GLU A 33 -5.57 14.38 5.52
N ILE A 34 -5.35 15.54 6.14
CA ILE A 34 -4.15 16.34 5.95
C ILE A 34 -3.11 15.92 6.99
N ALA A 35 -2.06 15.23 6.54
CA ALA A 35 -1.01 14.72 7.41
C ALA A 35 0.04 15.78 7.79
N ILE A 36 0.25 16.78 6.92
CA ILE A 36 1.24 17.84 7.11
C ILE A 36 0.65 19.14 6.57
N VAL A 37 0.91 20.24 7.29
CA VAL A 37 0.53 21.60 6.91
C VAL A 37 1.75 22.50 7.05
N ARG A 38 2.06 23.27 5.99
CA ARG A 38 3.06 24.35 5.95
C ARG A 38 4.42 23.96 6.55
N GLN A 39 5.02 22.91 6.00
CA GLN A 39 6.35 22.46 6.42
C GLN A 39 7.44 22.99 5.47
N PRO A 40 8.42 23.78 5.95
CA PRO A 40 9.53 24.22 5.11
C PRO A 40 10.43 23.03 4.75
N LEU A 41 10.91 23.02 3.51
CA LEU A 41 11.94 22.08 3.06
C LEU A 41 13.31 22.66 3.39
N LYS A 42 14.29 21.77 3.58
CA LYS A 42 15.70 22.14 3.80
C LYS A 42 16.49 21.91 2.52
N GLU A 43 17.44 22.78 2.22
CA GLU A 43 18.39 22.52 1.14
C GLU A 43 19.25 21.31 1.48
N VAL A 44 19.48 20.45 0.48
CA VAL A 44 20.31 19.26 0.66
C VAL A 44 21.77 19.69 0.68
N ALA A 45 22.43 19.58 1.84
CA ALA A 45 23.80 20.10 2.03
C ALA A 45 24.87 19.48 1.10
N SER A 46 24.64 18.28 0.57
CA SER A 46 25.53 17.62 -0.38
C SER A 46 25.30 18.03 -1.84
N ASP A 47 24.27 18.82 -2.13
CA ASP A 47 23.94 19.26 -3.47
C ASP A 47 24.81 20.43 -3.90
N LYS A 48 25.63 20.22 -4.94
CA LYS A 48 26.45 21.27 -5.55
C LYS A 48 25.67 22.17 -6.51
N THR A 49 24.45 21.77 -6.88
CA THR A 49 23.63 22.48 -7.86
C THR A 49 22.68 23.50 -7.23
N ASN A 50 22.49 23.48 -5.91
CA ASN A 50 21.51 24.31 -5.20
C ASN A 50 20.10 24.21 -5.82
N THR A 51 19.69 22.98 -6.17
CA THR A 51 18.37 22.68 -6.72
C THR A 51 17.61 21.65 -5.89
N LEU A 52 18.28 20.93 -4.99
CA LEU A 52 17.69 19.85 -4.21
C LEU A 52 17.25 20.30 -2.82
N TYR A 53 16.02 19.96 -2.49
CA TYR A 53 15.36 20.26 -1.23
C TYR A 53 14.82 18.97 -0.61
N GLU A 54 14.94 18.81 0.70
CA GLU A 54 14.47 17.63 1.43
C GLU A 54 13.41 17.96 2.47
N VAL A 55 12.45 17.05 2.63
CA VAL A 55 11.45 17.07 3.70
C VAL A 55 11.19 15.68 4.26
N SER A 56 11.09 15.61 5.59
CA SER A 56 10.75 14.39 6.29
C SER A 56 9.25 14.33 6.58
N VAL A 57 8.54 13.43 5.90
CA VAL A 57 7.08 13.23 6.05
C VAL A 57 6.76 12.23 7.17
N LYS A 58 7.20 12.51 8.40
CA LYS A 58 7.03 11.58 9.55
C LYS A 58 5.58 11.48 10.06
N ASN A 59 4.77 12.51 9.84
CA ASN A 59 3.40 12.57 10.36
C ASN A 59 2.38 11.81 9.50
N ALA A 60 2.77 11.36 8.31
CA ALA A 60 1.94 10.54 7.45
C ALA A 60 1.92 9.09 7.97
N LYS A 61 0.92 8.79 8.80
CA LYS A 61 0.75 7.47 9.44
C LYS A 61 0.08 6.45 8.52
N GLN A 62 -0.82 6.91 7.64
CA GLN A 62 -1.55 6.03 6.74
C GLN A 62 -0.69 5.64 5.53
N HIS A 63 -0.76 4.38 5.14
CA HIS A 63 -0.20 3.93 3.86
C HIS A 63 -1.12 4.38 2.71
N GLY A 64 -0.56 4.48 1.51
CA GLY A 64 -1.32 4.88 0.33
C GLY A 64 -0.76 6.12 -0.35
N PHE A 65 -1.63 6.79 -1.10
CA PHE A 65 -1.26 7.91 -1.96
C PHE A 65 -1.52 9.24 -1.27
N TYR A 66 -0.54 10.13 -1.34
CA TYR A 66 -0.61 11.49 -0.82
C TYR A 66 -0.42 12.46 -1.96
N ASN A 67 -1.28 13.49 -2.01
CA ASN A 67 -1.07 14.66 -2.82
C ASN A 67 -0.28 15.70 -2.02
N LEU A 68 0.85 16.12 -2.56
CA LEU A 68 1.74 17.13 -1.99
C LEU A 68 1.57 18.43 -2.75
N ALA A 69 1.11 19.48 -2.05
CA ALA A 69 1.06 20.84 -2.58
C ALA A 69 2.31 21.60 -2.14
N LEU A 70 3.04 22.18 -3.10
CA LEU A 70 4.33 22.83 -2.90
C LEU A 70 4.30 24.25 -3.45
N THR A 71 5.02 25.12 -2.74
CA THR A 71 5.27 26.50 -3.13
C THR A 71 6.74 26.82 -2.96
N ALA A 72 7.36 27.39 -3.99
CA ALA A 72 8.75 27.83 -4.02
C ALA A 72 8.80 29.36 -4.05
N GLY A 73 8.80 30.00 -2.88
CA GLY A 73 8.88 31.46 -2.78
C GLY A 73 10.24 32.01 -3.24
N SER A 74 10.22 33.11 -4.00
CA SER A 74 11.41 33.86 -4.40
C SER A 74 11.19 35.36 -4.24
N GLN A 75 12.28 36.11 -4.09
CA GLN A 75 12.27 37.58 -4.18
C GLN A 75 12.29 38.07 -5.63
N ASP A 76 12.68 37.21 -6.59
CA ASP A 76 12.70 37.55 -8.01
C ASP A 76 11.29 37.46 -8.61
N LYS A 77 10.69 38.62 -8.90
CA LYS A 77 9.35 38.74 -9.48
C LYS A 77 9.24 38.22 -10.92
N ARG A 78 10.37 37.91 -11.58
CA ARG A 78 10.38 37.34 -12.94
C ARG A 78 10.07 35.85 -12.95
N LEU A 79 10.20 35.17 -11.81
CA LEU A 79 9.88 33.75 -11.71
C LEU A 79 8.37 33.54 -11.71
N VAL A 80 7.92 32.62 -12.56
CA VAL A 80 6.51 32.24 -12.73
C VAL A 80 6.34 30.75 -12.46
N GLY A 81 5.13 30.35 -12.05
CA GLY A 81 4.84 28.94 -11.72
C GLY A 81 5.46 28.46 -10.40
N THR A 82 5.78 29.39 -9.51
CA THR A 82 6.36 29.10 -8.19
C THR A 82 5.37 28.54 -7.19
N ASN A 83 4.06 28.65 -7.43
CA ASN A 83 3.03 28.31 -6.46
C ASN A 83 2.13 27.20 -7.02
N GLY A 84 1.62 26.35 -6.13
CA GLY A 84 0.60 25.35 -6.49
C GLY A 84 1.14 24.14 -7.25
N ALA A 85 2.45 23.86 -7.15
CA ALA A 85 3.01 22.63 -7.69
C ALA A 85 2.42 21.43 -6.94
N SER A 86 1.94 20.42 -7.68
CA SER A 86 1.34 19.22 -7.11
C SER A 86 2.18 18.00 -7.48
N LEU A 87 2.59 17.24 -6.46
CA LEU A 87 3.33 15.98 -6.62
C LEU A 87 2.58 14.85 -5.91
N MET A 88 2.66 13.65 -6.46
CA MET A 88 2.09 12.46 -5.82
C MET A 88 3.20 11.64 -5.15
N MET A 89 3.01 11.33 -3.87
CA MET A 89 3.88 10.44 -3.11
C MET A 89 3.11 9.19 -2.69
N ARG A 90 3.77 8.04 -2.71
CA ARG A 90 3.20 6.77 -2.25
C ARG A 90 3.96 6.26 -1.03
N ILE A 91 3.23 6.05 0.07
CA ILE A 91 3.74 5.38 1.26
C ILE A 91 3.41 3.90 1.16
N LEU A 92 4.45 3.06 1.12
CA LEU A 92 4.35 1.61 1.03
C LEU A 92 4.50 0.98 2.41
N VAL A 93 3.73 -0.07 2.65
CA VAL A 93 3.83 -0.92 3.83
C VAL A 93 4.12 -2.35 3.43
N LYS A 94 4.83 -3.06 4.30
CA LYS A 94 5.02 -4.50 4.16
C LYS A 94 3.79 -5.19 4.74
N VAL A 95 3.15 -6.04 3.96
CA VAL A 95 2.02 -6.87 4.41
C VAL A 95 2.46 -8.30 4.70
N ARG A 96 1.70 -8.98 5.54
CA ARG A 96 1.79 -10.42 5.82
C ARG A 96 0.41 -11.05 5.78
N ILE A 97 0.36 -12.35 5.48
CA ILE A 97 -0.87 -13.13 5.49
C ILE A 97 -0.90 -13.89 6.81
N GLU A 98 -1.97 -13.75 7.57
CA GLU A 98 -2.18 -14.42 8.86
C GLU A 98 -3.52 -15.13 8.91
N ASP A 99 -3.75 -15.89 9.98
CA ASP A 99 -5.00 -16.60 10.24
C ASP A 99 -5.44 -17.49 9.06
N ILE A 100 -4.48 -18.07 8.32
CA ILE A 100 -4.78 -18.92 7.17
C ILE A 100 -5.40 -20.21 7.69
N ALA A 101 -6.63 -20.48 7.27
CA ALA A 101 -7.38 -21.68 7.61
C ALA A 101 -7.98 -22.28 6.34
N VAL A 102 -7.77 -23.58 6.16
CA VAL A 102 -8.33 -24.35 5.03
C VAL A 102 -9.24 -25.44 5.57
N ALA A 103 -10.44 -25.56 5.04
CA ALA A 103 -11.38 -26.60 5.41
C ALA A 103 -12.01 -27.25 4.17
N VAL A 104 -12.24 -28.55 4.25
CA VAL A 104 -13.07 -29.31 3.32
C VAL A 104 -14.12 -30.02 4.16
N PHE A 105 -15.39 -29.90 3.79
CA PHE A 105 -16.50 -30.38 4.60
C PHE A 105 -17.73 -30.66 3.74
N ASP A 106 -18.66 -31.45 4.30
CA ASP A 106 -19.90 -31.83 3.63
C ASP A 106 -20.69 -30.57 3.19
N ARG A 107 -21.16 -30.60 1.94
CA ARG A 107 -21.89 -29.50 1.31
C ARG A 107 -23.18 -29.12 2.06
N GLU A 108 -23.83 -30.08 2.72
CA GLU A 108 -25.06 -29.86 3.49
C GLU A 108 -24.81 -29.11 4.81
N LEU A 109 -23.58 -29.10 5.31
CA LEU A 109 -23.24 -28.37 6.54
C LEU A 109 -23.02 -26.89 6.24
N LEU A 110 -23.62 -25.99 7.01
CA LEU A 110 -23.42 -24.55 6.81
C LEU A 110 -21.98 -24.08 7.06
N LYS A 111 -21.26 -24.73 7.97
CA LYS A 111 -19.89 -24.35 8.39
C LYS A 111 -19.01 -25.59 8.61
N PRO A 112 -17.68 -25.45 8.44
CA PRO A 112 -16.78 -26.57 8.69
C PRO A 112 -16.73 -26.92 10.18
N SER A 113 -16.74 -28.22 10.48
CA SER A 113 -16.56 -28.74 11.85
C SER A 113 -15.13 -28.63 12.35
N SER A 114 -14.15 -28.63 11.44
CA SER A 114 -12.73 -28.39 11.73
C SER A 114 -12.04 -27.70 10.56
N SER A 115 -10.93 -27.03 10.84
CA SER A 115 -10.09 -26.37 9.82
C SER A 115 -8.61 -26.59 10.11
N ILE A 116 -7.80 -26.62 9.06
CA ILE A 116 -6.36 -26.76 9.15
C ILE A 116 -5.74 -25.36 9.15
N SER A 117 -5.07 -25.01 10.23
CA SER A 117 -4.31 -23.75 10.28
C SER A 117 -2.98 -23.89 9.56
N VAL A 118 -2.64 -22.89 8.75
CA VAL A 118 -1.42 -22.87 7.94
C VAL A 118 -0.65 -21.59 8.24
N LYS A 119 0.67 -21.68 8.37
CA LYS A 119 1.51 -20.48 8.47
C LYS A 119 1.80 -19.93 7.07
N GLN A 120 2.01 -18.62 6.96
CA GLN A 120 2.49 -18.03 5.72
C GLN A 120 3.77 -18.76 5.25
N ASN A 121 3.86 -19.05 3.95
CA ASN A 121 4.97 -19.80 3.33
C ASN A 121 5.13 -21.26 3.81
N ALA A 122 4.13 -21.83 4.49
CA ALA A 122 4.13 -23.25 4.86
C ALA A 122 3.20 -24.07 3.95
N LYS A 123 3.48 -25.38 3.85
CA LYS A 123 2.60 -26.36 3.19
C LYS A 123 1.73 -27.05 4.23
N ILE A 124 0.50 -27.42 3.85
CA ILE A 124 -0.45 -28.16 4.70
C ILE A 124 0.04 -29.55 5.11
N GLY A 125 0.99 -30.13 4.35
CA GLY A 125 1.61 -31.42 4.67
C GLY A 125 0.75 -32.65 4.38
N LYS A 126 -0.54 -32.47 4.08
CA LYS A 126 -1.46 -33.51 3.63
C LYS A 126 -2.23 -33.07 2.38
N ILE A 127 -2.66 -34.05 1.59
CA ILE A 127 -3.56 -33.84 0.46
C ILE A 127 -4.98 -33.71 1.03
N LEU A 128 -5.75 -32.75 0.51
CA LEU A 128 -7.16 -32.60 0.81
C LEU A 128 -7.95 -33.15 -0.37
N GLU A 129 -8.87 -34.06 -0.08
CA GLU A 129 -9.75 -34.65 -1.08
C GLU A 129 -11.10 -33.94 -1.00
N ALA A 130 -11.61 -33.50 -2.15
CA ALA A 130 -12.93 -32.90 -2.30
C ALA A 130 -13.59 -33.48 -3.55
N ASP A 131 -14.85 -33.87 -3.40
CA ASP A 131 -15.71 -34.37 -4.48
C ASP A 131 -17.03 -33.57 -4.51
N ILE A 132 -18.04 -34.06 -5.25
CA ILE A 132 -19.34 -33.40 -5.41
C ILE A 132 -20.16 -33.25 -4.11
N HIS A 133 -19.84 -34.03 -3.08
CA HIS A 133 -20.49 -33.97 -1.77
C HIS A 133 -19.76 -33.04 -0.79
N ASN A 134 -18.61 -32.50 -1.19
CA ASN A 134 -17.78 -31.64 -0.36
C ASN A 134 -17.75 -30.21 -0.90
N LYS A 135 -17.61 -29.26 0.01
CA LYS A 135 -17.20 -27.89 -0.29
C LYS A 135 -15.87 -27.58 0.35
N MET A 136 -15.16 -26.62 -0.23
CA MET A 136 -13.87 -26.15 0.27
C MET A 136 -13.98 -24.68 0.66
N GLU A 137 -13.40 -24.34 1.80
CA GLU A 137 -13.31 -22.97 2.28
C GLU A 137 -11.86 -22.63 2.64
N ILE A 138 -11.41 -21.45 2.20
CA ILE A 138 -10.12 -20.88 2.56
C ILE A 138 -10.38 -19.50 3.18
N ARG A 139 -9.89 -19.32 4.40
CA ARG A 139 -9.94 -18.05 5.12
C ARG A 139 -8.53 -17.55 5.41
N PHE A 140 -8.34 -16.24 5.33
CA PHE A 140 -7.08 -15.59 5.72
C PHE A 140 -7.30 -14.10 6.01
N LYS A 141 -6.35 -13.49 6.71
CA LYS A 141 -6.27 -12.02 6.87
C LYS A 141 -5.01 -11.49 6.23
N VAL A 142 -5.12 -10.28 5.68
CA VAL A 142 -3.95 -9.49 5.29
C VAL A 142 -3.72 -8.44 6.38
N LYS A 143 -2.52 -8.42 6.95
CA LYS A 143 -2.15 -7.47 8.00
C LYS A 143 -0.88 -6.72 7.65
N GLU A 144 -0.75 -5.49 8.15
CA GLU A 144 0.51 -4.76 8.09
C GLU A 144 1.53 -5.38 9.05
N ALA A 145 2.75 -5.62 8.57
CA ALA A 145 3.78 -6.34 9.32
C ALA A 145 4.34 -5.58 10.54
N LYS A 146 4.15 -4.25 10.61
CA LYS A 146 4.67 -3.42 11.72
C LYS A 146 3.64 -3.14 12.79
N THR A 147 2.41 -2.82 12.39
CA THR A 147 1.33 -2.37 13.28
C THR A 147 0.37 -3.48 13.67
N ASP A 148 0.42 -4.62 12.96
CA ASP A 148 -0.55 -5.71 13.03
C ASP A 148 -1.99 -5.32 12.65
N GLU A 149 -2.18 -4.13 12.07
CA GLU A 149 -3.49 -3.67 11.63
C GLU A 149 -3.94 -4.44 10.38
N ALA A 150 -5.23 -4.79 10.33
CA ALA A 150 -5.81 -5.46 9.16
C ALA A 150 -5.87 -4.50 7.96
N VAL A 151 -5.33 -4.94 6.82
CA VAL A 151 -5.24 -4.14 5.59
C VAL A 151 -6.28 -4.64 4.59
N LEU A 152 -7.10 -3.71 4.10
CA LEU A 152 -7.97 -3.98 2.95
C LEU A 152 -7.12 -3.86 1.68
N VAL A 153 -6.94 -4.96 0.96
CA VAL A 153 -6.26 -4.96 -0.33
C VAL A 153 -7.25 -4.64 -1.43
N HIS A 154 -6.78 -4.06 -2.53
CA HIS A 154 -7.61 -3.77 -3.68
C HIS A 154 -8.25 -5.05 -4.25
N GLN A 155 -7.46 -6.12 -4.37
CA GLN A 155 -7.89 -7.42 -4.85
C GLN A 155 -7.10 -8.53 -4.15
N ALA A 156 -7.76 -9.64 -3.85
CA ALA A 156 -7.15 -10.86 -3.35
C ALA A 156 -7.65 -12.04 -4.20
N PHE A 157 -6.74 -12.95 -4.55
CA PHE A 157 -7.05 -14.10 -5.39
C PHE A 157 -6.57 -15.40 -4.76
N VAL A 158 -7.34 -16.47 -4.95
CA VAL A 158 -6.95 -17.85 -4.69
C VAL A 158 -6.73 -18.53 -6.03
N ILE A 159 -5.56 -19.14 -6.20
CA ILE A 159 -5.17 -19.77 -7.46
C ILE A 159 -5.00 -21.28 -7.23
N PHE A 160 -5.72 -22.07 -8.03
CA PHE A 160 -5.52 -23.51 -8.13
C PHE A 160 -4.73 -23.81 -9.39
N ILE A 161 -3.62 -24.53 -9.24
CA ILE A 161 -2.74 -24.89 -10.36
C ILE A 161 -2.72 -26.41 -10.47
N HIS A 162 -3.16 -26.93 -11.62
CA HIS A 162 -3.10 -28.37 -11.88
C HIS A 162 -1.65 -28.80 -12.05
N SER A 163 -1.23 -29.80 -11.27
CA SER A 163 0.19 -30.15 -11.11
C SER A 163 0.87 -30.65 -12.39
N LYS A 164 0.12 -31.34 -13.27
CA LYS A 164 0.67 -31.92 -14.52
C LYS A 164 0.52 -30.97 -15.71
N THR A 165 -0.68 -30.45 -15.94
CA THR A 165 -0.99 -29.62 -17.12
C THR A 165 -0.63 -28.14 -16.92
N ARG A 166 -0.35 -27.72 -15.68
CA ARG A 166 -0.12 -26.32 -15.30
C ARG A 166 -1.30 -25.38 -15.61
N GLN A 167 -2.47 -25.92 -15.87
CA GLN A 167 -3.68 -25.11 -16.02
C GLN A 167 -4.03 -24.45 -14.69
N GLU A 168 -4.45 -23.20 -14.75
CA GLU A 168 -4.74 -22.37 -13.59
C GLU A 168 -6.20 -21.99 -13.57
N ILE A 169 -6.79 -21.96 -12.38
CA ILE A 169 -8.10 -21.38 -12.13
C ILE A 169 -7.94 -20.37 -11.01
N VAL A 170 -8.45 -19.16 -11.25
CA VAL A 170 -8.31 -18.01 -10.35
C VAL A 170 -9.68 -17.65 -9.81
N PHE A 171 -9.78 -17.60 -8.48
CA PHE A 171 -10.98 -17.15 -7.78
C PHE A 171 -10.69 -15.87 -7.02
N VAL A 172 -11.67 -14.98 -6.94
CA VAL A 172 -11.60 -13.77 -6.13
C VAL A 172 -11.94 -14.13 -4.68
N ALA A 173 -11.10 -13.72 -3.73
CA ALA A 173 -11.42 -13.81 -2.31
C ALA A 173 -11.96 -12.45 -1.83
N THR A 174 -13.11 -12.46 -1.17
CA THR A 174 -13.79 -11.23 -0.72
C THR A 174 -13.65 -11.06 0.79
N PRO A 175 -13.39 -9.83 1.29
CA PRO A 175 -13.34 -9.57 2.71
C PRO A 175 -14.74 -9.52 3.33
N ASP A 176 -14.91 -10.14 4.49
CA ASP A 176 -16.08 -9.97 5.36
C ASP A 176 -16.02 -8.65 6.15
N HIS A 177 -17.01 -8.40 7.01
CA HIS A 177 -17.10 -7.18 7.82
C HIS A 177 -15.93 -7.04 8.81
N ASN A 178 -15.27 -8.15 9.16
CA ASN A 178 -14.12 -8.21 10.05
C ASN A 178 -12.79 -8.23 9.29
N ARG A 179 -12.80 -7.96 7.97
CA ARG A 179 -11.64 -7.99 7.07
C ARG A 179 -10.98 -9.38 6.96
N ASN A 180 -11.74 -10.45 7.19
CA ASN A 180 -11.33 -11.81 6.82
C ASN A 180 -11.64 -12.04 5.36
N TYR A 181 -10.65 -12.41 4.57
CA TYR A 181 -10.87 -12.85 3.21
C TYR A 181 -11.37 -14.29 3.25
N VAL A 182 -12.49 -14.52 2.58
CA VAL A 182 -13.10 -15.84 2.45
C VAL A 182 -13.17 -16.19 0.97
N PHE A 183 -12.79 -17.41 0.68
CA PHE A 183 -13.06 -18.11 -0.56
C PHE A 183 -13.84 -19.37 -0.22
N ASP A 184 -14.95 -19.59 -0.90
CA ASP A 184 -15.73 -20.81 -0.86
C ASP A 184 -15.97 -21.33 -2.28
N VAL A 185 -15.86 -22.65 -2.45
CA VAL A 185 -16.24 -23.35 -3.67
C VAL A 185 -17.11 -24.55 -3.32
N VAL A 186 -18.17 -24.70 -4.10
CA VAL A 186 -19.29 -25.63 -3.93
C VAL A 186 -19.30 -26.68 -5.03
#